data_AF-K1RZN9-F1
#
_entry.id   AF-K1RZN9-F1
#
_cell.length_a   1.000
_cell.length_b   1.000
_cell.length_c   1.000
_cell.angle_alpha   90.00
_cell.angle_beta   90.00
_cell.angle_gamma   90.00
#
_symmetry.space_group_name_H-M   'P 1'
#
loop_
_entity.id
_entity.type
_entity.pdbx_description
1 polymer ?
#
loop_
_entity_poly.entity_id
_entity_poly.type
_entity_poly.pdbx_seq_one_letter_code
_entity_poly.pdbx_strand_id
1 'polypeptide(L)'
;MAAKTKEKETVVVKTQEEKYLEAERLLKATECLTRDKEKAEFFKNLADRYKDLGEYEDSKDKYEECLKKHKYYKEQSKIVKEIQPKEEDFNENKSKSNGIIGKVIIGLVIVLVIAAAGGIVYLKTKPGRYQRATFYENKGNYEKSYKMFKNLKNYKDSKERKRDCKYQFALQCWKDEDYEPAIKMFRELVESEYGDSEEKLADLEIEYIKKQKIGTNVIFGNFHWLILENDGDKVLLVKSEPINGLAYN
;
A
#
# COMPACT_ATOMS: atom_id res chain seq x y z
N MET A 1 -9.42 -49.67 39.01
CA MET A 1 -8.01 -49.27 38.83
C MET A 1 -7.88 -48.65 37.44
N ALA A 2 -7.82 -47.32 37.34
CA ALA A 2 -7.65 -46.64 36.05
C ALA A 2 -6.17 -46.30 35.88
N ALA A 3 -5.47 -47.06 35.02
CA ALA A 3 -4.08 -46.79 34.69
C ALA A 3 -4.03 -45.57 33.74
N LYS A 4 -3.45 -44.47 34.21
CA LYS A 4 -3.12 -43.31 33.38
C LYS A 4 -1.93 -43.66 32.50
N THR A 5 -2.17 -43.79 31.20
CA THR A 5 -1.12 -43.90 30.19
C THR A 5 -0.47 -42.52 30.01
N LYS A 6 0.80 -42.38 30.38
CA LYS A 6 1.62 -41.21 30.05
C LYS A 6 1.99 -41.29 28.56
N GLU A 7 1.45 -40.40 27.74
CA GLU A 7 1.97 -40.14 26.39
C GLU A 7 3.40 -39.60 26.52
N LYS A 8 4.37 -40.32 25.94
CA LYS A 8 5.72 -39.84 25.72
C LYS A 8 5.68 -38.95 24.48
N GLU A 9 5.98 -37.66 24.63
CA GLU A 9 6.25 -36.76 23.50
C GLU A 9 7.37 -37.35 22.63
N THR A 10 7.02 -37.73 21.40
CA THR A 10 7.96 -38.14 20.37
C THR A 10 8.64 -36.89 19.80
N VAL A 11 9.91 -36.71 20.14
CA VAL A 11 10.77 -35.68 19.52
C VAL A 11 10.97 -36.04 18.05
N VAL A 12 10.25 -35.36 17.15
CA VAL A 12 10.39 -35.54 15.69
C VAL A 12 11.74 -34.95 15.26
N VAL A 13 12.71 -35.82 14.97
CA VAL A 13 14.01 -35.43 14.43
C VAL A 13 13.83 -35.09 12.94
N LYS A 14 13.86 -33.80 12.59
CA LYS A 14 13.77 -33.32 11.21
C LYS A 14 14.88 -33.89 10.32
N THR A 15 14.56 -34.25 9.08
CA THR A 15 15.54 -34.76 8.09
C THR A 15 16.49 -33.65 7.60
N GLN A 16 17.61 -34.02 6.95
CA GLN A 16 18.55 -33.02 6.37
C GLN A 16 17.88 -32.16 5.29
N GLU A 17 17.03 -32.76 4.46
CA GLU A 17 16.24 -32.08 3.44
C GLU A 17 15.26 -31.07 4.04
N GLU A 18 14.53 -31.44 5.10
CA GLU A 18 13.60 -30.54 5.79
C GLU A 18 14.32 -29.35 6.43
N LYS A 19 15.50 -29.59 7.03
CA LYS A 19 16.34 -28.55 7.63
C LYS A 19 16.88 -27.58 6.57
N TYR A 20 17.26 -28.10 5.40
CA TYR A 20 17.72 -27.29 4.28
C TYR A 20 16.58 -26.44 3.69
N LEU A 21 15.40 -27.03 3.47
CA LEU A 21 14.23 -26.30 3.00
C LEU A 21 13.78 -25.20 3.99
N GLU A 22 13.91 -25.46 5.29
CA GLU A 22 13.67 -24.45 6.32
C GLU A 22 14.69 -23.30 6.24
N ALA A 23 15.97 -23.60 6.01
CA ALA A 23 17.01 -22.59 5.82
C ALA A 23 16.74 -21.72 4.57
N GLU A 24 16.30 -22.32 3.46
CA GLU A 24 15.90 -21.59 2.24
C GLU A 24 14.71 -20.66 2.47
N ARG A 25 13.70 -21.10 3.22
CA ARG A 25 12.55 -20.26 3.57
C ARG A 25 12.97 -19.08 4.42
N LEU A 26 13.86 -19.31 5.39
CA LEU A 26 14.42 -18.25 6.22
C LEU A 26 15.28 -17.28 5.40
N LEU A 27 16.06 -17.78 4.45
CA LEU A 27 16.85 -16.95 3.54
C LEU A 27 15.97 -16.01 2.74
N LYS A 28 14.84 -16.48 2.19
CA LYS A 28 13.86 -15.61 1.49
C LYS A 28 13.24 -14.56 2.42
N ALA A 29 12.97 -14.91 3.67
CA ALA A 29 12.42 -13.98 4.65
C ALA A 29 13.36 -12.80 4.99
N THR A 30 14.65 -12.89 4.65
CA THR A 30 15.61 -11.78 4.87
C THR A 30 15.28 -10.52 4.06
N GLU A 31 14.55 -10.65 2.96
CA GLU A 31 14.09 -9.51 2.13
C GLU A 31 13.16 -8.57 2.90
N CYS A 32 12.45 -9.08 3.91
CA CYS A 32 11.53 -8.31 4.74
C CYS A 32 12.22 -7.56 5.89
N LEU A 33 13.51 -7.84 6.16
CA LEU A 33 14.25 -7.18 7.22
C LEU A 33 14.70 -5.79 6.75
N THR A 34 14.48 -4.78 7.59
CA THR A 34 14.82 -3.38 7.26
C THR A 34 16.04 -2.87 8.02
N ARG A 35 16.33 -3.43 9.20
CA ARG A 35 17.44 -2.99 10.08
C ARG A 35 18.70 -3.82 9.88
N ASP A 36 19.84 -3.17 9.67
CA ASP A 36 21.11 -3.85 9.39
C ASP A 36 21.63 -4.70 10.55
N LYS A 37 21.38 -4.29 11.81
CA LYS A 37 21.74 -5.10 12.99
C LYS A 37 20.99 -6.45 12.99
N GLU A 38 19.69 -6.41 12.71
CA GLU A 38 18.83 -7.60 12.65
C GLU A 38 19.22 -8.49 11.47
N LYS A 39 19.51 -7.90 10.31
CA LYS A 39 20.05 -8.63 9.15
C LYS A 39 21.35 -9.35 9.51
N ALA A 40 22.27 -8.68 10.20
CA ALA A 40 23.54 -9.29 10.59
C ALA A 40 23.33 -10.51 11.49
N GLU A 41 22.50 -10.40 12.54
CA GLU A 41 22.20 -11.51 13.44
C GLU A 41 21.49 -12.65 12.71
N PHE A 42 20.56 -12.32 11.81
CA PHE A 42 19.81 -13.31 11.04
C PHE A 42 20.71 -14.09 10.07
N PHE A 43 21.60 -13.41 9.33
CA PHE A 43 22.57 -14.07 8.45
C PHE A 43 23.57 -14.93 9.22
N LYS A 44 23.90 -14.59 10.47
CA LYS A 44 24.73 -15.44 11.33
C LYS A 44 24.00 -16.75 11.67
N ASN A 45 22.73 -16.66 12.07
CA ASN A 45 21.92 -17.84 12.39
C ASN A 45 21.67 -18.73 11.16
N LEU A 46 21.47 -18.14 9.98
CA LEU A 46 21.40 -18.88 8.72
C LEU A 46 22.71 -19.60 8.42
N ALA A 47 23.85 -18.94 8.60
CA ALA A 47 25.16 -19.56 8.42
C ALA A 47 25.32 -20.78 9.35
N ASP A 48 24.97 -20.67 10.63
CA ASP A 48 25.05 -21.81 11.56
C ASP A 48 24.15 -22.98 11.11
N ARG A 49 22.96 -22.71 10.57
CA ARG A 49 22.07 -23.76 10.01
C ARG A 49 22.65 -24.44 8.77
N TYR A 50 23.23 -23.67 7.84
CA TYR A 50 23.90 -24.25 6.67
C TYR A 50 25.18 -24.99 7.03
N LYS A 51 25.89 -24.56 8.08
CA LYS A 51 27.04 -25.28 8.63
C LYS A 51 26.65 -26.64 9.20
N ASP A 52 25.52 -26.73 9.90
CA ASP A 52 24.99 -27.99 10.43
C ASP A 52 24.57 -28.98 9.33
N LEU A 53 24.33 -28.50 8.11
CA LEU A 53 24.02 -29.31 6.92
C LEU A 53 25.26 -29.83 6.20
N GLY A 54 26.44 -29.28 6.48
CA GLY A 54 27.72 -29.76 5.95
C GLY A 54 27.83 -29.67 4.42
N GLU A 55 28.04 -30.80 3.76
CA GLU A 55 28.18 -30.91 2.30
C GLU A 55 26.86 -31.20 1.57
N TYR A 56 25.72 -31.07 2.27
CA TYR A 56 24.41 -31.28 1.66
C TYR A 56 24.07 -30.15 0.67
N GLU A 57 23.84 -30.51 -0.60
CA GLU A 57 23.60 -29.57 -1.71
C GLU A 57 24.67 -28.46 -1.80
N ASP A 58 24.26 -27.20 -1.85
CA ASP A 58 25.11 -26.00 -1.89
C ASP A 58 25.26 -25.34 -0.50
N SER A 59 24.96 -26.08 0.58
CA SER A 59 24.96 -25.55 1.95
C SER A 59 26.30 -24.92 2.34
N LYS A 60 27.42 -25.47 1.85
CA LYS A 60 28.76 -24.92 2.09
C LYS A 60 28.95 -23.54 1.45
N ASP A 61 28.47 -23.36 0.21
CA ASP A 61 28.54 -22.09 -0.50
C ASP A 61 27.61 -21.05 0.15
N LYS A 62 26.39 -21.47 0.52
CA LYS A 62 25.43 -20.63 1.24
C LYS A 62 25.90 -20.23 2.63
N TYR A 63 26.61 -21.10 3.33
CA TYR A 63 27.27 -20.78 4.60
C TYR A 63 28.28 -19.63 4.43
N GLU A 64 29.17 -19.74 3.43
CA GLU A 64 30.16 -18.70 3.16
C GLU A 64 29.51 -17.38 2.73
N GLU A 65 28.47 -17.44 1.91
CA GLU A 65 27.69 -16.28 1.48
C GLU A 65 27.01 -15.60 2.67
N CYS A 66 26.36 -16.37 3.56
CA CYS A 66 25.74 -15.87 4.77
C CYS A 66 26.75 -15.23 5.72
N LEU A 67 27.96 -15.78 5.85
CA LEU A 67 29.03 -15.17 6.64
C LEU A 67 29.54 -13.85 6.04
N LYS A 68 29.65 -13.76 4.71
CA LYS A 68 30.01 -12.50 4.03
C LYS A 68 28.95 -11.43 4.29
N LYS A 69 27.65 -11.78 4.11
CA LYS A 69 26.53 -10.88 4.40
C LYS A 69 26.47 -10.47 5.87
N HIS A 70 26.69 -11.42 6.80
CA HIS A 70 26.79 -11.12 8.23
C HIS A 70 27.85 -10.04 8.51
N LYS A 71 29.08 -10.22 8.00
CA LYS A 71 30.17 -9.25 8.19
C LYS A 71 29.82 -7.89 7.61
N TYR A 72 29.26 -7.86 6.40
CA TYR A 72 28.83 -6.63 5.73
C TYR A 72 27.80 -5.87 6.55
N TYR A 73 26.68 -6.49 6.91
CA TYR A 73 25.61 -5.83 7.68
C TYR A 73 26.04 -5.49 9.11
N LYS A 74 26.93 -6.30 9.71
CA LYS A 74 27.51 -5.98 11.02
C LYS A 74 28.33 -4.69 10.96
N GLU A 75 29.10 -4.48 9.88
CA GLU A 75 29.87 -3.25 9.70
C GLU A 75 28.97 -2.06 9.38
N GLN A 76 28.00 -2.21 8.47
CA GLN A 76 26.99 -1.18 8.19
C GLN A 76 26.23 -0.77 9.46
N SER A 77 25.88 -1.72 10.33
CA SER A 77 25.20 -1.43 11.60
C SER A 77 26.05 -0.60 12.59
N LYS A 78 27.39 -0.64 12.48
CA LYS A 78 28.28 0.23 13.28
C LYS A 78 28.37 1.62 12.69
N ILE A 79 28.44 1.74 11.37
CA ILE A 79 28.47 3.02 10.65
C ILE A 79 27.18 3.81 10.93
N VAL A 80 26.01 3.15 10.90
CA VAL A 80 24.72 3.77 11.25
C VAL A 80 24.67 4.22 12.72
N LYS A 81 25.34 3.52 13.64
CA LYS A 81 25.46 3.90 15.06
C LYS A 81 26.35 5.13 15.29
N GLU A 82 27.29 5.43 14.40
CA GLU A 82 28.15 6.63 14.51
C GLU A 82 27.49 7.89 13.95
N ILE A 83 26.53 7.75 13.04
CA ILE A 83 25.84 8.89 12.37
C ILE A 83 24.51 9.24 13.07
N GLN A 84 23.94 8.36 13.89
CA GLN A 84 22.74 8.65 14.70
C GLN A 84 23.12 9.12 16.12
N PRO A 85 22.59 10.26 16.62
CA PRO A 85 22.62 10.51 18.06
C PRO A 85 21.87 9.39 18.78
N LYS A 86 22.47 8.86 19.85
CA LYS A 86 21.98 7.71 20.66
C LYS A 86 20.46 7.71 20.81
N GLU A 87 19.78 6.79 20.11
CA GLU A 87 18.46 6.31 20.49
C GLU A 87 18.65 5.29 21.62
N GLU A 88 18.21 5.64 22.83
CA GLU A 88 18.19 4.73 23.97
C GLU A 88 17.03 3.74 23.81
N ASP A 89 17.37 2.45 23.72
CA ASP A 89 16.43 1.33 23.85
C ASP A 89 15.62 1.50 25.14
N PHE A 90 14.28 1.54 25.03
CA PHE A 90 13.35 1.42 26.15
C PHE A 90 13.39 -0.05 26.64
N ASN A 91 14.53 -0.46 27.18
CA ASN A 91 14.70 -1.75 27.83
C ASN A 91 14.46 -1.52 29.33
N GLU A 92 13.48 -2.24 29.85
CA GLU A 92 13.18 -2.33 31.27
C GLU A 92 14.37 -2.96 31.99
N ASN A 93 15.38 -2.15 32.28
CA ASN A 93 16.48 -2.54 33.14
C ASN A 93 16.62 -1.49 34.23
N LYS A 94 16.10 -1.87 35.41
CA LYS A 94 16.40 -1.26 36.71
C LYS A 94 17.92 -1.09 36.82
N SER A 95 18.43 0.08 36.51
CA SER A 95 19.73 0.53 37.01
C SER A 95 19.53 1.84 37.75
N LYS A 96 19.87 1.78 39.03
CA LYS A 96 19.71 2.84 40.02
C LYS A 96 20.61 4.01 39.66
N SER A 97 20.11 4.98 38.90
CA SER A 97 20.66 6.34 38.92
C SER A 97 19.73 7.21 39.76
N ASN A 98 20.10 7.42 41.02
CA ASN A 98 19.37 8.29 41.95
C ASN A 98 19.58 9.80 41.66
N GLY A 99 20.04 10.15 40.45
CA GLY A 99 20.31 11.53 40.04
C GLY A 99 19.09 12.23 39.43
N ILE A 100 18.94 13.52 39.71
CA ILE A 100 17.86 14.40 39.20
C ILE A 100 17.72 14.29 37.67
N ILE A 101 18.84 14.13 36.95
CA ILE A 101 18.92 14.04 35.49
C ILE A 101 18.18 12.80 34.95
N GLY A 102 18.28 11.65 35.61
CA GLY A 102 17.58 10.42 35.17
C GLY A 102 16.06 10.53 35.27
N LYS A 103 15.54 11.23 36.28
CA LYS A 103 14.10 11.49 36.43
C LYS A 103 13.57 12.45 35.37
N VAL A 104 14.35 13.45 34.97
CA VAL A 104 13.99 14.41 33.91
C VAL A 104 13.91 13.73 32.55
N ILE A 105 14.88 12.87 32.21
CA ILE A 105 14.90 12.16 30.93
C ILE A 105 13.70 11.18 30.84
N ILE A 106 13.44 10.39 31.89
CA ILE A 106 12.26 9.50 31.93
C ILE A 106 10.96 10.29 31.78
N GLY A 107 10.86 11.46 32.43
CA GLY A 107 9.71 12.36 32.27
C GLY A 107 9.50 12.84 30.83
N LEU A 108 10.57 13.26 30.15
CA LEU A 108 10.50 13.69 28.75
C LEU A 108 10.11 12.56 27.80
N VAL A 109 10.63 11.35 28.00
CA VAL A 109 10.28 10.19 27.17
C VAL A 109 8.81 9.80 27.38
N ILE A 110 8.31 9.83 28.61
CA ILE A 110 6.88 9.59 28.88
C ILE A 110 6.01 10.63 28.17
N VAL A 111 6.39 11.90 28.19
CA VAL A 111 5.67 12.97 27.47
C VAL A 111 5.66 12.72 25.95
N LEU A 112 6.78 12.28 25.36
CA LEU A 112 6.85 11.95 23.93
C LEU A 112 5.99 10.74 23.58
N VAL A 113 5.96 9.69 24.40
CA VAL A 113 5.11 8.51 24.20
C VAL A 113 3.64 8.88 24.30
N ILE A 114 3.25 9.70 25.29
CA ILE A 114 1.88 10.21 25.42
C ILE A 114 1.51 11.08 24.21
N ALA A 115 2.43 11.93 23.72
CA ALA A 115 2.21 12.73 22.52
C ALA A 115 2.05 11.87 21.26
N ALA A 116 2.86 10.82 21.09
CA ALA A 116 2.75 9.89 19.97
C ALA A 116 1.43 9.10 20.01
N ALA A 117 1.05 8.59 21.18
CA ALA A 117 -0.24 7.93 21.39
C ALA A 117 -1.41 8.89 21.11
N GLY A 118 -1.30 10.13 21.61
CA GLY A 118 -2.25 11.21 21.33
C GLY A 118 -2.36 11.53 19.85
N GLY A 119 -1.24 11.53 19.11
CA GLY A 119 -1.19 11.71 17.66
C GLY A 119 -1.90 10.58 16.90
N ILE A 120 -1.68 9.32 17.29
CA ILE A 120 -2.37 8.16 16.69
C ILE A 120 -3.89 8.25 16.91
N VAL A 121 -4.31 8.63 18.12
CA VAL A 121 -5.73 8.84 18.43
C VAL A 121 -6.27 10.02 17.64
N TYR A 122 -5.54 11.14 17.55
CA TYR A 122 -5.91 12.31 16.78
C TYR A 122 -6.13 11.98 15.29
N LEU A 123 -5.27 11.16 14.67
CA LEU A 123 -5.42 10.73 13.27
C LEU A 123 -6.73 9.95 13.00
N LYS A 124 -7.34 9.34 14.03
CA LYS A 124 -8.66 8.68 13.91
C LYS A 124 -9.84 9.65 14.05
N THR A 125 -9.63 10.81 14.65
CA THR A 125 -10.68 11.82 14.82
C THR A 125 -11.08 12.47 13.49
N LYS A 126 -12.20 13.22 13.47
CA LYS A 126 -12.61 14.01 12.28
C LYS A 126 -11.53 15.02 11.83
N PRO A 127 -10.96 15.87 12.71
CA PRO A 127 -9.90 16.80 12.29
C PRO A 127 -8.63 16.09 11.80
N GLY A 128 -8.19 15.01 12.44
CA GLY A 128 -7.03 14.26 11.97
C GLY A 128 -7.25 13.59 10.60
N ARG A 129 -8.43 13.00 10.37
CA ARG A 129 -8.81 12.47 9.05
C ARG A 129 -8.89 13.55 7.97
N TYR A 130 -9.40 14.74 8.31
CA TYR A 130 -9.42 15.90 7.41
C TYR A 130 -8.00 16.35 7.02
N GLN A 131 -7.09 16.45 8.00
CA GLN A 131 -5.70 16.80 7.73
C GLN A 131 -5.00 15.74 6.87
N ARG A 132 -5.29 14.46 7.12
CA ARG A 132 -4.77 13.37 6.29
C ARG A 132 -5.30 13.42 4.85
N ALA A 133 -6.58 13.77 4.64
CA ALA A 133 -7.14 13.96 3.30
C ALA A 133 -6.44 15.13 2.58
N THR A 134 -6.33 16.27 3.26
CA THR A 134 -5.60 17.47 2.80
C THR A 134 -4.16 17.15 2.40
N PHE A 135 -3.46 16.33 3.20
CA PHE A 135 -2.11 15.90 2.87
C PHE A 135 -2.03 15.14 1.55
N TYR A 136 -2.96 14.22 1.28
CA TYR A 136 -2.97 13.48 0.01
C TYR A 136 -3.33 14.39 -1.18
N GLU A 137 -4.26 15.33 -1.00
CA GLU A 137 -4.57 16.36 -2.01
C GLU A 137 -3.33 17.17 -2.37
N ASN A 138 -2.60 17.69 -1.37
CA ASN A 138 -1.39 18.50 -1.58
C ASN A 138 -0.24 17.70 -2.23
N LYS A 139 -0.29 16.36 -2.16
CA LYS A 139 0.64 15.47 -2.84
C LYS A 139 0.18 15.06 -4.25
N GLY A 140 -0.97 15.58 -4.71
CA GLY A 140 -1.57 15.21 -5.99
C GLY A 140 -2.20 13.81 -6.00
N ASN A 141 -2.32 13.14 -4.84
CA ASN A 141 -2.99 11.85 -4.75
C ASN A 141 -4.50 12.08 -4.57
N TYR A 142 -5.14 12.52 -5.65
CA TYR A 142 -6.54 12.89 -5.66
C TYR A 142 -7.47 11.69 -5.41
N GLU A 143 -7.08 10.49 -5.84
CA GLU A 143 -7.81 9.25 -5.57
C GLU A 143 -8.01 9.01 -4.06
N LYS A 144 -6.92 8.99 -3.28
CA LYS A 144 -7.00 8.78 -1.84
C LYS A 144 -7.69 9.95 -1.17
N SER A 145 -7.42 11.16 -1.63
CA SER A 145 -8.02 12.37 -1.08
C SER A 145 -9.55 12.37 -1.19
N TYR A 146 -10.11 12.14 -2.38
CA TYR A 146 -11.56 12.15 -2.58
C TYR A 146 -12.26 11.07 -1.73
N LYS A 147 -11.66 9.87 -1.61
CA LYS A 147 -12.19 8.78 -0.78
C LYS A 147 -12.21 9.18 0.71
N MET A 148 -11.17 9.85 1.18
CA MET A 148 -11.08 10.33 2.55
C MET A 148 -12.10 11.47 2.83
N PHE A 149 -12.21 12.46 1.93
CA PHE A 149 -13.21 13.52 2.06
C PHE A 149 -14.65 13.01 1.98
N LYS A 150 -14.92 12.00 1.14
CA LYS A 150 -16.23 11.31 1.11
C LYS A 150 -16.63 10.78 2.49
N ASN A 151 -15.68 10.20 3.24
CA ASN A 151 -15.93 9.66 4.58
C ASN A 151 -16.15 10.74 5.66
N LEU A 152 -15.73 11.98 5.39
CA LEU A 152 -15.89 13.12 6.30
C LEU A 152 -17.27 13.81 6.18
N LYS A 153 -18.05 13.47 5.14
CA LYS A 153 -19.40 14.01 4.89
C LYS A 153 -19.40 15.56 4.92
N ASN A 154 -20.15 16.18 5.81
CA ASN A 154 -20.32 17.63 5.93
C ASN A 154 -19.36 18.28 6.93
N TYR A 155 -18.23 17.64 7.26
CA TYR A 155 -17.23 18.24 8.15
C TYR A 155 -16.46 19.34 7.41
N LYS A 156 -16.59 20.61 7.83
CA LYS A 156 -16.02 21.76 7.12
C LYS A 156 -16.44 21.77 5.63
N ASP A 157 -15.51 22.09 4.75
CA ASP A 157 -15.56 22.08 3.29
C ASP A 157 -15.33 20.69 2.67
N SER A 158 -15.37 19.59 3.45
CA SER A 158 -15.07 18.24 2.91
C SER A 158 -15.96 17.84 1.73
N LYS A 159 -17.22 18.30 1.69
CA LYS A 159 -18.13 18.00 0.58
C LYS A 159 -17.67 18.65 -0.73
N GLU A 160 -17.15 19.87 -0.65
CA GLU A 160 -16.62 20.62 -1.79
C GLU A 160 -15.28 20.03 -2.23
N ARG A 161 -14.33 19.89 -1.31
CA ARG A 161 -13.01 19.30 -1.59
C ARG A 161 -13.09 17.87 -2.12
N LYS A 162 -14.10 17.09 -1.72
CA LYS A 162 -14.39 15.78 -2.32
C LYS A 162 -14.67 15.92 -3.83
N ARG A 163 -15.49 16.88 -4.25
CA ARG A 163 -15.81 17.11 -5.66
C ARG A 163 -14.58 17.60 -6.41
N ASP A 164 -13.84 18.55 -5.85
CA ASP A 164 -12.61 19.08 -6.45
C ASP A 164 -11.58 17.97 -6.67
N CYS A 165 -11.28 17.18 -5.63
CA CYS A 165 -10.37 16.05 -5.76
C CYS A 165 -10.88 15.01 -6.76
N LYS A 166 -12.19 14.76 -6.81
CA LYS A 166 -12.75 13.80 -7.76
C LYS A 166 -12.63 14.30 -9.21
N TYR A 167 -12.85 15.58 -9.46
CA TYR A 167 -12.65 16.21 -10.76
C TYR A 167 -11.18 16.13 -11.20
N GLN A 168 -10.25 16.49 -10.30
CA GLN A 168 -8.81 16.37 -10.57
C GLN A 168 -8.39 14.92 -10.82
N PHE A 169 -8.97 13.96 -10.10
CA PHE A 169 -8.72 12.55 -10.34
C PHE A 169 -9.28 12.08 -11.69
N ALA A 170 -10.46 12.56 -12.10
CA ALA A 170 -11.02 12.26 -13.42
C ALA A 170 -10.14 12.79 -14.56
N LEU A 171 -9.63 14.01 -14.43
CA LEU A 171 -8.65 14.57 -15.36
C LEU A 171 -7.35 13.77 -15.41
N GLN A 172 -6.87 13.28 -14.25
CA GLN A 172 -5.70 12.43 -14.20
C GLN A 172 -5.93 11.09 -14.92
N CYS A 173 -7.05 10.41 -14.64
CA CYS A 173 -7.43 9.19 -15.35
C CYS A 173 -7.53 9.42 -16.86
N TRP A 174 -8.14 10.52 -17.29
CA TRP A 174 -8.20 10.87 -18.72
C TRP A 174 -6.80 11.03 -19.32
N LYS A 175 -5.92 11.79 -18.66
CA LYS A 175 -4.54 11.99 -19.11
C LYS A 175 -3.75 10.67 -19.19
N ASP A 176 -4.02 9.75 -18.27
CA ASP A 176 -3.39 8.42 -18.22
C ASP A 176 -4.08 7.40 -19.16
N GLU A 177 -5.01 7.86 -20.02
CA GLU A 177 -5.84 7.06 -20.94
C GLU A 177 -6.71 5.99 -20.26
N ASP A 178 -7.00 6.17 -18.97
CA ASP A 178 -7.91 5.33 -18.19
C ASP A 178 -9.35 5.87 -18.30
N TYR A 179 -9.95 5.66 -19.48
CA TYR A 179 -11.22 6.26 -19.88
C TYR A 179 -12.42 5.86 -19.02
N GLU A 180 -12.57 4.57 -18.70
CA GLU A 180 -13.71 4.05 -17.94
C GLU A 180 -13.92 4.73 -16.57
N PRO A 181 -12.89 4.81 -15.70
CA PRO A 181 -13.03 5.54 -14.44
C PRO A 181 -13.18 7.05 -14.64
N ALA A 182 -12.54 7.63 -15.66
CA ALA A 182 -12.71 9.05 -15.97
C ALA A 182 -14.16 9.38 -16.34
N ILE A 183 -14.75 8.64 -17.29
CA ILE A 183 -16.15 8.79 -17.75
C ILE A 183 -17.10 8.66 -16.57
N LYS A 184 -16.94 7.60 -15.77
CA LYS A 184 -17.77 7.38 -14.58
C LYS A 184 -17.71 8.56 -13.60
N MET A 185 -16.51 9.08 -13.35
CA MET A 185 -16.34 10.18 -12.41
C MET A 185 -16.96 11.46 -12.91
N PHE A 186 -16.76 11.80 -14.20
CA PHE A 186 -17.37 12.98 -14.82
C PHE A 186 -18.90 12.89 -14.87
N ARG A 187 -19.49 11.72 -15.19
CA ARG A 187 -20.95 11.52 -15.11
C ARG A 187 -21.52 11.86 -13.74
N GLU A 188 -20.94 11.28 -12.70
CA GLU A 188 -21.34 11.58 -11.33
C GLU A 188 -21.04 13.06 -10.92
N LEU A 189 -20.17 13.79 -11.64
CA LEU A 189 -19.92 15.22 -11.41
C LEU A 189 -20.94 16.09 -12.15
N VAL A 190 -21.36 15.69 -13.35
CA VAL A 190 -22.49 16.26 -14.11
C VAL A 190 -23.78 16.19 -13.31
N GLU A 191 -24.08 15.06 -12.66
CA GLU A 191 -25.23 14.93 -11.76
C GLU A 191 -25.24 15.96 -10.61
N SER A 192 -24.07 16.52 -10.28
CA SER A 192 -23.89 17.52 -9.23
C SER A 192 -23.63 18.93 -9.77
N GLU A 193 -23.82 19.14 -11.08
CA GLU A 193 -23.63 20.41 -11.79
C GLU A 193 -22.26 21.04 -11.49
N TYR A 194 -21.20 20.22 -11.46
CA TYR A 194 -19.87 20.66 -11.04
C TYR A 194 -19.04 21.20 -12.20
N GLY A 195 -18.79 22.52 -12.21
CA GLY A 195 -17.84 23.15 -13.14
C GLY A 195 -18.20 22.92 -14.61
N ASP A 196 -17.19 22.59 -15.41
CA ASP A 196 -17.29 22.26 -16.83
C ASP A 196 -17.40 20.75 -17.08
N SER A 197 -17.89 19.97 -16.09
CA SER A 197 -17.90 18.50 -16.17
C SER A 197 -18.73 17.96 -17.34
N GLU A 198 -19.75 18.67 -17.80
CA GLU A 198 -20.55 18.28 -18.97
C GLU A 198 -19.72 18.34 -20.26
N GLU A 199 -18.99 19.44 -20.47
CA GLU A 199 -18.08 19.62 -21.60
C GLU A 199 -16.97 18.58 -21.56
N LYS A 200 -16.33 18.40 -20.39
CA LYS A 200 -15.26 17.39 -20.21
C LYS A 200 -15.74 15.97 -20.46
N LEU A 201 -16.96 15.65 -20.03
CA LEU A 201 -17.56 14.33 -20.29
C LEU A 201 -17.78 14.11 -21.78
N ALA A 202 -18.34 15.10 -22.48
CA ALA A 202 -18.61 15.00 -23.91
C ALA A 202 -17.33 14.78 -24.73
N ASP A 203 -16.30 15.59 -24.47
CA ASP A 203 -14.99 15.45 -25.12
C ASP A 203 -14.37 14.08 -24.87
N LEU A 204 -14.38 13.63 -23.61
CA LEU A 204 -13.85 12.35 -23.18
C LEU A 204 -14.56 11.17 -23.84
N GLU A 205 -15.91 11.20 -23.90
CA GLU A 205 -16.69 10.15 -24.54
C GLU A 205 -16.41 10.08 -26.04
N ILE A 206 -16.31 11.23 -26.73
CA ILE A 206 -15.95 11.29 -28.15
C ILE A 206 -14.56 10.67 -28.37
N GLU A 207 -13.57 11.06 -27.56
CA GLU A 207 -12.21 10.52 -27.67
C GLU A 207 -12.19 9.00 -27.42
N TYR A 208 -12.88 8.53 -26.38
CA TYR A 208 -13.00 7.12 -26.06
C TYR A 208 -13.60 6.32 -27.22
N ILE A 209 -14.70 6.80 -27.81
CA ILE A 209 -15.41 6.15 -28.91
C ILE A 209 -14.53 6.05 -30.17
N LYS A 210 -13.77 7.10 -30.51
CA LYS A 210 -12.84 7.09 -31.66
C LYS A 210 -11.74 6.03 -31.53
N LYS A 211 -11.36 5.66 -30.29
CA LYS A 211 -10.37 4.60 -30.04
C LYS A 211 -10.95 3.18 -30.05
N GLN A 212 -12.28 3.02 -30.07
CA GLN A 212 -12.92 1.72 -30.03
C GLN A 212 -12.98 1.01 -31.38
N LYS A 213 -13.04 -0.32 -31.34
CA LYS A 213 -13.19 -1.16 -32.52
C LYS A 213 -14.64 -1.16 -33.04
N ILE A 214 -14.76 -1.38 -34.34
CA ILE A 214 -16.05 -1.69 -34.97
C ILE A 214 -16.67 -2.92 -34.29
N GLY A 215 -17.98 -2.86 -34.03
CA GLY A 215 -18.74 -3.88 -33.31
C GLY A 215 -18.78 -3.72 -31.79
N THR A 216 -18.05 -2.75 -31.21
CA THR A 216 -18.11 -2.45 -29.78
C THR A 216 -19.39 -1.69 -29.42
N ASN A 217 -20.00 -2.05 -28.28
CA ASN A 217 -21.04 -1.25 -27.65
C ASN A 217 -20.42 -0.20 -26.73
N VAL A 218 -20.79 1.06 -26.92
CA VAL A 218 -20.30 2.22 -26.15
C VAL A 218 -21.47 3.00 -25.58
N ILE A 219 -21.19 3.80 -24.54
CA ILE A 219 -22.16 4.75 -24.01
C ILE A 219 -21.79 6.14 -24.52
N PHE A 220 -22.76 6.84 -25.09
CA PHE A 220 -22.62 8.24 -25.47
C PHE A 220 -23.87 9.00 -25.03
N GLY A 221 -23.68 10.00 -24.18
CA GLY A 221 -24.77 10.63 -23.44
C GLY A 221 -25.51 9.60 -22.56
N ASN A 222 -26.82 9.47 -22.76
CA ASN A 222 -27.67 8.58 -21.94
C ASN A 222 -28.06 7.27 -22.64
N PHE A 223 -27.44 6.95 -23.78
CA PHE A 223 -27.82 5.79 -24.58
C PHE A 223 -26.63 4.87 -24.85
N HIS A 224 -26.96 3.61 -25.10
CA HIS A 224 -26.04 2.61 -25.60
C HIS A 224 -26.06 2.59 -27.14
N TRP A 225 -24.88 2.50 -27.73
CA TRP A 225 -24.67 2.58 -29.17
C TRP A 225 -23.73 1.47 -29.62
N LEU A 226 -24.01 0.88 -30.78
CA LEU A 226 -23.13 -0.03 -31.49
C LEU A 226 -22.32 0.76 -32.53
N ILE A 227 -21.01 0.57 -32.53
CA ILE A 227 -20.12 1.14 -33.55
C ILE A 227 -20.19 0.28 -34.82
N LEU A 228 -20.64 0.86 -35.94
CA LEU A 228 -20.68 0.18 -37.24
C LEU A 228 -19.48 0.52 -38.14
N GLU A 229 -19.01 1.76 -38.08
CA GLU A 229 -17.83 2.23 -38.83
C GLU A 229 -17.01 3.15 -37.93
N ASN A 230 -15.69 3.07 -38.07
CA ASN A 230 -14.74 3.97 -37.39
C ASN A 230 -13.50 4.13 -38.27
N ASP A 231 -13.30 5.32 -38.82
CA ASP A 231 -12.12 5.67 -39.63
C ASP A 231 -11.03 6.41 -38.82
N GLY A 232 -11.26 6.60 -37.52
CA GLY A 232 -10.40 7.34 -36.59
C GLY A 232 -10.76 8.84 -36.47
N ASP A 233 -11.42 9.43 -37.46
CA ASP A 233 -11.92 10.80 -37.40
C ASP A 233 -13.43 10.85 -37.13
N LYS A 234 -14.18 9.98 -37.80
CA LYS A 234 -15.63 9.84 -37.75
C LYS A 234 -16.01 8.43 -37.33
N VAL A 235 -17.12 8.35 -36.58
CA VAL A 235 -17.67 7.09 -36.08
C VAL A 235 -19.15 7.04 -36.42
N LEU A 236 -19.59 5.96 -37.06
CA LEU A 236 -21.00 5.68 -37.30
C LEU A 236 -21.56 4.88 -36.13
N LEU A 237 -22.51 5.48 -35.40
CA LEU A 237 -23.18 4.88 -34.26
C LEU A 237 -24.62 4.50 -34.62
N VAL A 238 -25.02 3.29 -34.24
CA VAL A 238 -26.42 2.86 -34.30
C VAL A 238 -26.89 2.56 -32.89
N LYS A 239 -28.05 3.10 -32.51
CA LYS A 239 -28.61 2.89 -31.17
C LYS A 239 -28.82 1.39 -30.94
N SER A 240 -28.27 0.85 -29.86
CA SER A 240 -28.30 -0.59 -29.61
C SER A 240 -29.70 -1.09 -29.25
N GLU A 241 -30.53 -0.21 -28.68
CA GLU A 241 -31.92 -0.51 -28.35
C GLU A 241 -32.87 0.17 -29.35
N PRO A 242 -33.80 -0.60 -29.96
CA PRO A 242 -34.80 -0.02 -30.85
C PRO A 242 -35.74 0.92 -30.06
N ILE A 243 -36.09 2.06 -30.65
CA ILE A 243 -37.14 2.90 -30.10
C ILE A 243 -38.48 2.22 -30.41
N ASN A 244 -39.18 1.74 -29.37
CA ASN A 244 -40.51 1.16 -29.51
C ASN A 244 -41.44 2.11 -30.30
N GLY A 245 -41.99 1.63 -31.42
CA GLY A 245 -42.89 2.38 -32.28
C GLY A 245 -42.25 3.07 -33.50
N LEU A 246 -40.93 2.98 -33.68
CA LEU A 246 -40.26 3.37 -34.93
C LEU A 246 -39.80 2.12 -35.68
N ALA A 247 -40.36 1.90 -36.88
CA ALA A 247 -39.87 0.86 -37.78
C ALA A 247 -38.54 1.33 -38.36
N TYR A 248 -37.46 0.59 -38.05
CA TYR A 248 -36.17 0.74 -38.71
C TYR A 248 -36.24 -0.16 -39.96
N ASN A 249 -36.60 0.42 -41.09
CA ASN A 249 -36.60 -0.25 -42.40
C ASN A 249 -35.20 -0.26 -43.01
#